data_AF-A0A6B2LPC2-F1
#
_entry.id   AF-A0A6B2LPC2-F1
#
_cell.length_a   1.000
_cell.length_b   1.000
_cell.length_c   1.000
_cell.angle_alpha   90.00
_cell.angle_beta   90.00
_cell.angle_gamma   90.00
#
_symmetry.space_group_name_H-M   'P 1'
#
loop_
_entity.id
_entity.type
_entity.pdbx_description
1 polymer ?
#
loop_
_entity_poly.entity_id
_entity_poly.type
_entity_poly.pdbx_seq_one_letter_code
_entity_poly.pdbx_strand_id
1 'polypeptide(L)'
;MFGHQAAGHGGLLKEGDKIFKNYTESEFSCYEMFKENPDIQAFLPKYYGRRAHKNETSGVIEHYLIMEDLTFGMEKPCIMDLKMGKYTYEPTAPAKKKLEQSTIDKMSTSDALGFRICGIRCFQPGTQSYVVKDKPWGTSVKGIRVHTITLL
;
A
#
# COMPACT_ATOMS: atom_id res chain seq x y z
N MET A 1 -16.47 2.45 -2.08
CA MET A 1 -15.25 2.96 -1.41
C MET A 1 -14.66 1.82 -0.59
N PHE A 2 -13.40 1.45 -0.80
CA PHE A 2 -12.78 0.33 -0.10
C PHE A 2 -12.53 0.68 1.37
N GLY A 3 -13.28 0.08 2.28
CA GLY A 3 -13.29 0.44 3.72
C GLY A 3 -12.08 -0.05 4.53
N HIS A 4 -11.16 -0.80 3.92
CA HIS A 4 -9.99 -1.38 4.58
C HIS A 4 -8.67 -0.73 4.14
N GLN A 5 -8.71 0.42 3.45
CA GLN A 5 -7.49 1.11 3.03
C GLN A 5 -6.81 1.78 4.24
N ALA A 6 -5.54 1.46 4.49
CA ALA A 6 -4.72 2.13 5.50
C ALA A 6 -3.97 3.35 4.93
N ALA A 7 -3.58 3.32 3.66
CA ALA A 7 -2.96 4.42 2.92
C ALA A 7 -3.09 4.24 1.39
N GLY A 8 -2.71 5.26 0.62
CA GLY A 8 -2.71 5.25 -0.86
C GLY A 8 -3.59 6.34 -1.49
N HIS A 9 -3.56 6.43 -2.82
CA HIS A 9 -4.48 7.29 -3.58
C HIS A 9 -5.76 6.49 -3.92
N GLY A 10 -6.88 7.18 -4.14
CA GLY A 10 -8.15 6.56 -4.50
C GLY A 10 -8.09 5.77 -5.82
N GLY A 11 -9.17 5.06 -6.17
CA GLY A 11 -9.23 4.27 -7.41
C GLY A 11 -8.98 2.77 -7.22
N LEU A 12 -9.28 2.25 -6.02
CA LEU A 12 -9.41 0.83 -5.77
C LEU A 12 -10.89 0.44 -5.82
N LEU A 13 -11.24 -0.49 -6.70
CA LEU A 13 -12.53 -1.17 -6.69
C LEU A 13 -12.34 -2.59 -6.16
N LYS A 14 -13.39 -3.16 -5.56
CA LYS A 14 -13.40 -4.53 -5.05
C LYS A 14 -14.59 -5.28 -5.63
N GLU A 15 -14.35 -6.50 -6.07
CA GLU A 15 -15.37 -7.44 -6.52
C GLU A 15 -15.03 -8.84 -5.99
N GLY A 16 -15.84 -9.36 -5.07
CA GLY A 16 -15.57 -10.65 -4.43
C GLY A 16 -14.21 -10.68 -3.73
N ASP A 17 -13.37 -11.64 -4.13
CA ASP A 17 -12.00 -11.88 -3.65
C ASP A 17 -10.94 -11.07 -4.43
N LYS A 18 -11.34 -10.07 -5.24
CA LYS A 18 -10.43 -9.33 -6.13
C LYS A 18 -10.45 -7.83 -5.90
N ILE A 19 -9.28 -7.23 -6.10
CA ILE A 19 -9.01 -5.81 -6.14
C ILE A 19 -8.72 -5.38 -7.57
N PHE A 20 -9.32 -4.27 -7.97
CA PHE A 20 -9.09 -3.59 -9.24
C PHE A 20 -8.38 -2.29 -8.93
N LYS A 21 -7.12 -2.21 -9.33
CA LYS A 21 -6.24 -1.09 -8.99
C LYS A 21 -5.86 -0.32 -10.25
N ASN A 22 -6.14 0.97 -10.27
CA ASN A 22 -5.56 1.88 -11.26
C ASN A 22 -4.03 1.80 -11.19
N TYR A 23 -3.37 1.74 -12.34
CA TYR A 23 -1.94 1.50 -12.41
C TYR A 23 -1.22 2.52 -13.28
N THR A 24 0.10 2.55 -13.14
CA THR A 24 1.01 3.20 -14.09
C THR A 24 1.68 2.14 -14.95
N GLU A 25 2.11 2.48 -16.17
CA GLU A 25 2.80 1.53 -17.05
C GLU A 25 4.02 0.86 -16.38
N SER A 26 4.73 1.60 -15.53
CA SER A 26 5.83 1.05 -14.73
C SER A 26 5.37 -0.04 -13.75
N GLU A 27 4.21 0.12 -13.12
CA GLU A 27 3.64 -0.87 -12.22
C GLU A 27 3.20 -2.13 -12.98
N PHE A 28 2.50 -1.96 -14.11
CA PHE A 28 2.12 -3.08 -14.97
C PHE A 28 3.34 -3.86 -15.48
N SER A 29 4.35 -3.15 -15.97
CA SER A 29 5.60 -3.76 -16.45
C SER A 29 6.32 -4.54 -15.35
N CYS A 30 6.29 -4.06 -14.10
CA CYS A 30 6.86 -4.75 -12.95
C CYS A 30 6.16 -6.10 -12.69
N TYR A 31 4.82 -6.11 -12.64
CA TYR A 31 4.06 -7.34 -12.48
C TYR A 31 4.30 -8.32 -13.64
N GLU A 32 4.30 -7.84 -14.88
CA GLU A 32 4.56 -8.69 -16.05
C GLU A 32 5.97 -9.29 -16.04
N MET A 33 6.98 -8.53 -15.59
CA MET A 33 8.36 -8.99 -15.51
C MET A 33 8.55 -10.09 -14.46
N PHE A 34 7.82 -10.01 -13.34
CA PHE A 34 7.97 -10.95 -12.22
C PHE A 34 6.90 -12.05 -12.18
N LYS A 35 5.96 -12.09 -13.13
CA LYS A 35 4.85 -13.05 -13.14
C LYS A 35 5.28 -14.52 -13.23
N GLU A 36 6.52 -14.80 -13.66
CA GLU A 36 7.05 -16.17 -13.73
C GLU A 36 8.18 -16.41 -12.72
N ASN A 37 8.42 -15.48 -11.77
CA ASN A 37 9.45 -15.60 -10.75
C ASN A 37 8.85 -16.07 -9.41
N PRO A 38 9.02 -17.35 -9.02
CA PRO A 38 8.40 -17.89 -7.81
C PRO A 38 8.87 -17.22 -6.51
N ASP A 39 10.16 -16.84 -6.45
CA ASP A 39 10.76 -16.23 -5.27
C ASP A 39 10.13 -14.86 -4.96
N ILE A 40 9.77 -14.11 -6.01
CA ILE A 40 9.12 -12.80 -5.87
C ILE A 40 7.62 -12.94 -5.67
N GLN A 41 6.97 -13.89 -6.36
CA GLN A 41 5.54 -14.12 -6.23
C GLN A 41 5.11 -14.44 -4.79
N ALA A 42 5.96 -15.10 -4.01
CA ALA A 42 5.69 -15.37 -2.60
C ALA A 42 5.45 -14.11 -1.75
N PHE A 43 5.89 -12.93 -2.21
CA PHE A 43 5.75 -11.65 -1.53
C PHE A 43 4.75 -10.68 -2.19
N LEU A 44 4.10 -11.09 -3.29
CA LEU A 44 3.14 -10.28 -4.02
C LEU A 44 1.73 -10.89 -3.90
N PRO A 45 0.66 -10.06 -3.90
CA PRO A 45 -0.69 -10.59 -4.09
C PRO A 45 -0.79 -11.31 -5.44
N LYS A 46 -1.61 -12.36 -5.51
CA LYS A 46 -1.80 -13.04 -6.79
C LYS A 46 -2.29 -12.07 -7.86
N TYR A 47 -1.59 -12.05 -8.98
CA TYR A 47 -1.88 -11.17 -10.12
C TYR A 47 -2.67 -11.93 -11.18
N TYR A 48 -3.75 -11.32 -11.68
CA TYR A 48 -4.66 -11.95 -12.66
C TYR A 48 -4.66 -11.25 -14.03
N GLY A 49 -3.74 -10.31 -14.27
CA GLY A 49 -3.68 -9.53 -15.50
C GLY A 49 -4.32 -8.14 -15.39
N ARG A 50 -4.54 -7.50 -16.54
CA ARG A 50 -5.19 -6.18 -16.65
C ARG A 50 -6.56 -6.27 -17.31
N ARG A 51 -7.48 -5.37 -16.94
CA ARG A 51 -8.83 -5.28 -17.53
C ARG A 51 -9.20 -3.83 -17.85
N ALA A 52 -9.85 -3.63 -18.99
CA ALA A 52 -10.50 -2.38 -19.34
C ALA A 52 -11.96 -2.42 -18.86
N HIS A 53 -12.42 -1.34 -18.23
CA HIS A 53 -13.80 -1.17 -17.80
C HIS A 53 -14.32 0.16 -18.34
N LYS A 54 -15.46 0.13 -19.03
CA LYS A 54 -16.11 1.34 -19.52
C LYS A 54 -17.02 1.87 -18.42
N ASN A 55 -16.70 3.06 -17.90
CA ASN A 55 -17.56 3.75 -16.96
C ASN A 55 -18.85 4.18 -17.68
N GLU A 56 -19.99 3.62 -17.28
CA GLU A 56 -21.26 3.82 -17.99
C GLU A 56 -21.75 5.28 -17.94
N THR A 57 -21.40 6.02 -16.89
CA THR A 57 -21.83 7.42 -16.70
C THR A 57 -21.00 8.41 -17.52
N SER A 58 -19.68 8.23 -17.57
CA SER A 58 -18.77 9.15 -18.28
C SER A 58 -18.40 8.67 -19.69
N GLY A 59 -18.66 7.41 -20.02
CA GLY A 59 -18.23 6.76 -21.26
C GLY A 59 -16.72 6.49 -21.34
N VAL A 60 -15.95 6.91 -20.34
CA VAL A 60 -14.49 6.77 -20.28
C VAL A 60 -14.10 5.31 -20.03
N ILE A 61 -13.08 4.83 -20.74
CA ILE A 61 -12.49 3.52 -20.51
C ILE A 61 -11.38 3.67 -19.47
N GLU A 62 -11.54 2.99 -18.35
CA GLU A 62 -10.56 2.91 -17.26
C GLU A 62 -9.83 1.57 -17.32
N HIS A 63 -8.56 1.56 -16.94
CA HIS A 63 -7.73 0.38 -16.96
C HIS A 63 -7.27 0.00 -15.56
N TYR A 64 -7.43 -1.28 -15.21
CA TYR A 64 -7.15 -1.81 -13.89
C TYR A 64 -6.19 -3.00 -13.95
N LEU A 65 -5.31 -3.12 -12.97
CA LEU A 65 -4.70 -4.40 -12.60
C LEU A 65 -5.67 -5.16 -11.71
N ILE A 66 -5.84 -6.45 -11.98
CA ILE A 66 -6.64 -7.34 -11.17
C ILE A 66 -5.71 -8.11 -10.25
N MET A 67 -5.96 -8.01 -8.96
CA MET A 67 -5.15 -8.61 -7.91
C MET A 67 -6.02 -9.29 -6.87
N GLU A 68 -5.44 -10.22 -6.12
CA GLU A 68 -6.07 -10.81 -4.95
C GLU A 68 -6.36 -9.77 -3.87
N ASP A 69 -7.54 -9.86 -3.25
CA ASP A 69 -7.85 -9.13 -2.03
C ASP A 69 -7.33 -9.90 -0.81
N LEU A 70 -6.18 -9.48 -0.29
CA LEU A 70 -5.56 -10.05 0.90
C LEU A 70 -6.43 -9.95 2.17
N THR A 71 -7.49 -9.16 2.15
CA THR A 71 -8.42 -9.00 3.28
C THR A 71 -9.73 -9.77 3.10
N PHE A 72 -9.89 -10.50 1.98
CA PHE A 72 -11.12 -11.23 1.71
C PHE A 72 -11.37 -12.30 2.77
N GLY A 73 -12.61 -12.37 3.26
CA GLY A 73 -13.03 -13.29 4.32
C GLY A 73 -12.59 -12.90 5.74
N MET A 74 -11.80 -11.83 5.92
CA MET A 74 -11.43 -11.35 7.25
C MET A 74 -12.55 -10.49 7.85
N GLU A 75 -13.03 -10.84 9.04
CA GLU A 75 -14.04 -10.04 9.74
C GLU A 75 -13.46 -8.73 10.29
N LYS A 76 -12.26 -8.80 10.87
CA LYS A 76 -11.60 -7.69 11.57
C LYS A 76 -10.14 -7.52 11.13
N PRO A 77 -9.87 -7.18 9.85
CA PRO A 77 -8.51 -7.13 9.34
C PRO A 77 -7.70 -6.01 10.00
N CYS A 78 -6.53 -6.38 10.53
CA CYS A 78 -5.51 -5.45 11.03
C CYS A 78 -4.45 -5.24 9.96
N ILE A 79 -4.25 -3.99 9.54
CA ILE A 79 -3.46 -3.63 8.37
C ILE A 79 -2.39 -2.62 8.77
N MET A 80 -1.17 -2.83 8.28
CA MET A 80 -0.06 -1.90 8.40
C MET A 80 0.55 -1.66 7.02
N ASP A 81 0.66 -0.40 6.63
CA ASP A 81 1.34 0.01 5.41
C ASP A 81 2.74 0.53 5.77
N LEU A 82 3.77 -0.07 5.18
CA LEU A 82 5.15 0.33 5.30
C LEU A 82 5.65 0.85 3.95
N LYS A 83 6.25 2.04 3.97
CA LYS A 83 7.03 2.53 2.82
C LYS A 83 8.47 2.09 3.00
N MET A 84 8.91 1.20 2.12
CA MET A 84 10.27 0.67 2.10
C MET A 84 11.23 1.61 1.35
N GLY A 85 12.51 1.56 1.75
CA GLY A 85 13.61 2.30 1.16
C GLY A 85 14.14 3.43 2.05
N LYS A 86 15.47 3.56 2.11
CA LYS A 86 16.14 4.72 2.71
C LYS A 86 15.86 6.02 1.93
N TYR A 87 15.70 5.89 0.61
CA TYR A 87 15.32 6.97 -0.29
C TYR A 87 14.04 6.56 -1.03
N THR A 88 13.00 7.40 -0.97
CA THR A 88 11.67 7.07 -1.51
C THR A 88 11.27 7.92 -2.71
N TYR A 89 12.27 8.42 -3.43
CA TYR A 89 12.13 9.10 -4.71
C TYR A 89 12.83 8.31 -5.82
N GLU A 90 12.32 8.43 -7.04
CA GLU A 90 12.97 7.87 -8.23
C GLU A 90 14.17 8.72 -8.65
N PRO A 91 15.23 8.12 -9.23
CA PRO A 91 16.37 8.86 -9.77
C PRO A 91 15.97 9.89 -10.83
N THR A 92 14.89 9.66 -11.56
CA THR A 92 14.36 10.55 -12.62
C THR A 92 13.34 11.56 -12.11
N ALA A 93 12.97 11.53 -10.83
CA ALA A 93 11.95 12.43 -10.28
C ALA A 93 12.36 13.92 -10.36
N PRO A 94 11.41 14.85 -10.54
CA PRO A 94 11.68 16.29 -10.51
C PRO A 94 12.35 16.73 -9.21
N ALA A 95 13.19 17.76 -9.27
CA ALA A 95 13.98 18.25 -8.13
C ALA A 95 13.12 18.58 -6.90
N LYS A 96 11.95 19.20 -7.11
CA LYS A 96 10.98 19.49 -6.05
C LYS A 96 10.52 18.21 -5.32
N LYS A 97 10.12 17.18 -6.07
CA LYS A 97 9.66 15.90 -5.50
C LYS A 97 10.78 15.18 -4.76
N LYS A 98 12.01 15.23 -5.28
CA LYS A 98 13.20 14.68 -4.61
C LYS A 98 13.46 15.38 -3.28
N LEU A 99 13.39 16.71 -3.24
CA LEU A 99 13.62 17.49 -2.02
C LEU A 99 12.55 17.20 -0.95
N GLU A 100 11.28 17.19 -1.35
CA GLU A 100 10.15 16.86 -0.46
C GLU A 100 10.31 15.47 0.16
N GLN A 101 10.54 14.45 -0.67
CA GLN A 101 10.71 13.07 -0.20
C GLN A 101 11.98 12.91 0.64
N SER A 102 13.09 13.53 0.24
CA SER A 102 14.33 13.50 1.03
C SER A 102 14.15 14.11 2.42
N THR A 103 13.33 15.16 2.54
CA THR A 103 13.02 15.77 3.84
C THR A 103 12.23 14.80 4.71
N ILE A 104 11.21 14.15 4.13
CA ILE A 104 10.39 13.12 4.80
C ILE A 104 11.24 11.91 5.22
N ASP A 105 12.13 11.45 4.33
CA ASP A 105 12.98 10.30 4.58
C ASP A 105 13.94 10.58 5.75
N LYS A 106 14.58 11.75 5.76
CA LYS A 106 15.47 12.22 6.85
C LYS A 106 14.74 12.40 8.18
N MET A 107 13.51 12.88 8.16
CA MET A 107 12.73 13.11 9.38
C MET A 107 11.98 11.87 9.87
N SER A 108 12.03 10.74 9.17
CA SER A 108 11.33 9.52 9.57
C SER A 108 12.33 8.41 9.92
N THR A 109 11.82 7.23 10.26
CA THR A 109 12.68 6.03 10.41
C THR A 109 13.30 5.57 9.10
N SER A 110 12.93 6.14 7.94
CA SER A 110 13.47 5.70 6.64
C SER A 110 14.99 5.88 6.57
N ASP A 111 15.52 7.00 7.07
CA ASP A 111 16.96 7.28 7.01
C ASP A 111 17.81 6.30 7.85
N ALA A 112 17.28 5.90 9.01
CA ALA A 112 17.98 5.05 9.98
C ALA A 112 17.71 3.55 9.78
N LEU A 113 16.47 3.17 9.44
CA LEU A 113 15.99 1.78 9.40
C LEU A 113 15.67 1.29 7.98
N GLY A 114 15.65 2.17 6.98
CA GLY A 114 15.32 1.81 5.60
C GLY A 114 13.82 1.60 5.34
N PHE A 115 12.94 1.99 6.26
CA PHE A 115 11.49 2.03 6.03
C PHE A 115 10.80 2.99 7.01
N ARG A 116 9.53 3.33 6.73
CA ARG A 116 8.65 4.05 7.66
C ARG A 116 7.21 3.53 7.59
N ILE A 117 6.49 3.71 8.69
CA ILE A 117 5.05 3.44 8.74
C ILE A 117 4.31 4.55 8.00
N CYS A 118 3.39 4.19 7.11
CA CYS A 118 2.55 5.13 6.36
C CYS A 118 1.07 5.04 6.73
N GLY A 119 0.65 3.96 7.39
CA GLY A 119 -0.70 3.81 7.92
C GLY A 119 -0.82 2.56 8.78
N ILE A 120 -1.67 2.62 9.80
CA ILE A 120 -2.09 1.46 10.60
C ILE A 120 -3.60 1.52 10.77
N ARG A 121 -4.25 0.38 10.65
CA ARG A 121 -5.64 0.15 11.05
C ARG A 121 -5.70 -1.16 11.82
N CYS A 122 -5.87 -1.10 13.13
CA CYS A 122 -5.85 -2.29 14.00
C CYS A 122 -7.14 -2.39 14.81
N PHE A 123 -7.80 -3.53 14.79
CA PHE A 123 -8.99 -3.79 15.61
C PHE A 123 -8.60 -4.05 17.06
N GLN A 124 -9.33 -3.45 18.00
CA GLN A 124 -9.17 -3.59 19.44
C GLN A 124 -10.36 -4.37 20.00
N PRO A 125 -10.19 -5.64 20.42
CA PRO A 125 -11.29 -6.45 20.94
C PRO A 125 -11.94 -5.86 22.19
N GLY A 126 -11.15 -5.30 23.12
CA GLY A 126 -11.66 -4.74 24.37
C GLY A 126 -12.60 -3.56 24.19
N THR A 127 -12.41 -2.75 23.15
CA THR A 127 -13.25 -1.58 22.83
C THR A 127 -14.16 -1.79 21.64
N GLN A 128 -14.10 -2.96 20.98
CA GLN A 128 -14.79 -3.28 19.73
C GLN A 128 -14.63 -2.19 18.65
N SER A 129 -13.46 -1.57 18.57
CA SER A 129 -13.20 -0.42 17.70
C SER A 129 -11.86 -0.51 16.99
N TYR A 130 -11.64 0.32 15.98
CA TYR A 130 -10.36 0.39 15.27
C TYR A 130 -9.51 1.56 15.77
N VAL A 131 -8.24 1.27 16.02
CA VAL A 131 -7.19 2.29 16.12
C VAL A 131 -6.65 2.53 14.72
N VAL A 132 -6.80 3.76 14.24
CA VAL A 132 -6.26 4.21 12.95
C VAL A 132 -5.14 5.20 13.21
N LYS A 133 -3.98 4.97 12.60
CA LYS A 133 -2.85 5.89 12.59
C LYS A 133 -2.49 6.20 11.15
N ASP A 134 -2.28 7.47 10.87
CA ASP A 134 -2.06 7.99 9.52
C ASP A 134 -0.58 8.26 9.25
N LYS A 135 -0.30 8.81 8.06
CA LYS A 135 1.05 9.13 7.60
C LYS A 135 1.77 10.16 8.50
N PRO A 136 1.15 11.28 8.95
CA PRO A 136 1.75 12.18 9.92
C PRO A 136 2.20 11.47 11.21
N TRP A 137 1.36 10.60 11.77
CA TRP A 137 1.74 9.80 12.93
C TRP A 137 2.93 8.87 12.61
N GLY A 138 2.88 8.14 11.49
CA GLY A 138 3.96 7.22 11.11
C GLY A 138 5.30 7.92 10.85
N THR A 139 5.26 9.15 10.34
CA THR A 139 6.46 9.99 10.12
C THR A 139 7.05 10.52 11.43
N SER A 140 6.23 10.70 12.48
CA SER A 140 6.70 11.20 13.78
C SER A 140 7.35 10.12 14.65
N VAL A 141 7.19 8.83 14.32
CA VAL A 141 7.87 7.72 14.99
C VAL A 141 9.39 7.85 14.80
N LYS A 142 10.14 7.93 15.90
CA LYS A 142 11.62 8.08 15.90
C LYS A 142 12.38 6.82 16.32
N GLY A 143 11.68 5.83 16.85
CA GLY A 143 12.24 4.56 17.25
C GLY A 143 11.14 3.51 17.25
N ILE A 144 11.36 2.43 16.50
CA ILE A 144 10.53 1.23 16.62
C ILE A 144 11.27 0.35 17.62
N ARG A 145 10.78 0.31 18.85
CA ARG A 145 11.09 -0.83 19.70
C ARG A 145 10.31 -1.99 19.11
N VAL A 146 11.00 -2.92 18.44
CA VAL A 146 10.45 -4.23 18.09
C VAL A 146 10.34 -5.02 19.39
N HIS A 147 9.47 -4.57 20.30
CA HIS A 147 8.93 -5.45 21.31
C HIS A 147 7.85 -6.22 20.56
N THR A 148 7.97 -7.53 20.58
CA THR A 148 7.00 -8.53 20.16
C THR A 148 5.61 -7.90 20.01
N ILE A 149 5.03 -8.00 18.81
CA ILE A 149 3.61 -7.74 18.61
C ILE A 149 2.88 -8.83 19.40
N THR A 150 2.82 -8.65 20.73
CA THR A 150 1.91 -9.38 21.58
C THR A 150 0.57 -8.75 21.28
N LEU A 151 -0.17 -9.39 20.36
CA LEU A 151 -1.61 -9.30 20.34
C LEU A 151 -2.06 -9.69 21.76
N LEU A 152 -2.42 -8.71 22.58
CA LEU A 152 -3.26 -8.93 23.74
C LEU A 152 -4.70 -9.16 23.26
#